data_AF-A0A817J5Z5-F1
#
_entry.id   AF-A0A817J5Z5-F1
#
_cell.length_a   1.000
_cell.length_b   1.000
_cell.length_c   1.000
_cell.angle_alpha   90.00
_cell.angle_beta   90.00
_cell.angle_gamma   90.00
#
_symmetry.space_group_name_H-M   'P 1'
#
loop_
_entity.id
_entity.type
_entity.pdbx_description
1 polymer ?
#
loop_
_entity_poly.entity_id
_entity_poly.type
_entity_poly.pdbx_seq_one_letter_code
_entity_poly.pdbx_strand_id
1 'polypeptide(L)'
;MNLITNGDGATGPCETAGGITHPTGWNYNGTVTQISYNNPTYGDLSLSDPGPSNRGQCYFFGQISSTTTMWQTINLMTTVLPTLIDSQTVFFNFSAWIGGWSTQNDNAQASLTYKDQLNQQVGSTTTIGPVLASDRGGVSSLLFRQAQGQVPSDARTAIVLVKFTCVD
;
A
#
# COMPACT_ATOMS: atom_id res chain seq x y z
N MET A 1 11.82 -12.39 -0.37
CA MET A 1 11.79 -11.77 0.98
C MET A 1 10.83 -10.60 0.93
N ASN A 2 10.06 -10.33 2.00
CA ASN A 2 9.25 -9.12 2.12
C ASN A 2 10.05 -8.03 2.84
N LEU A 3 10.11 -6.83 2.27
CA LEU A 3 10.89 -5.68 2.79
C LEU A 3 10.01 -4.58 3.39
N ILE A 4 8.69 -4.71 3.27
CA ILE A 4 7.72 -3.74 3.78
C ILE A 4 7.41 -4.11 5.23
N THR A 5 7.65 -3.17 6.16
CA THR A 5 7.25 -3.37 7.56
C THR A 5 5.77 -3.04 7.73
N ASN A 6 5.05 -3.82 8.55
CA ASN A 6 3.60 -3.64 8.75
C ASN A 6 2.83 -3.46 7.43
N GLY A 7 3.13 -4.27 6.40
CA GLY A 7 2.47 -4.16 5.09
C GLY A 7 1.03 -4.64 5.07
N ASP A 8 0.64 -5.41 6.08
CA ASP A 8 -0.67 -6.04 6.26
C ASP A 8 -1.50 -5.39 7.38
N GLY A 9 -0.99 -4.34 8.03
CA GLY A 9 -1.67 -3.66 9.14
C GLY A 9 -1.76 -4.49 10.43
N ALA A 10 -0.93 -5.53 10.59
CA ALA A 10 -0.96 -6.42 11.76
C ALA A 10 -0.14 -5.90 12.95
N THR A 11 0.58 -4.78 12.81
CA THR A 11 1.43 -4.21 13.87
C THR A 11 0.84 -2.90 14.40
N GLY A 12 0.79 -2.76 15.72
CA GLY A 12 0.23 -1.58 16.39
C GLY A 12 -1.29 -1.64 16.59
N PRO A 13 -1.88 -0.61 17.19
CA PRO A 13 -3.32 -0.59 17.50
C PRO A 13 -4.18 -0.43 16.23
N CYS A 14 -5.40 -1.00 16.27
CA CYS A 14 -6.45 -0.63 15.32
C CYS A 14 -7.32 0.50 15.89
N GLU A 15 -7.75 1.41 15.04
CA GLU A 15 -8.83 2.37 15.30
C GLU A 15 -10.17 1.63 15.49
N THR A 16 -10.97 2.03 16.49
CA THR A 16 -12.27 1.42 16.83
C THR A 16 -13.39 2.40 17.20
N ALA A 17 -13.11 3.71 17.27
CA ALA A 17 -13.98 4.75 17.82
C ALA A 17 -14.18 5.97 16.88
N GLY A 18 -13.75 5.90 15.62
CA GLY A 18 -13.91 6.97 14.64
C GLY A 18 -12.83 8.07 14.71
N GLY A 19 -11.73 7.83 15.42
CA GLY A 19 -10.57 8.73 15.48
C GLY A 19 -9.57 8.52 14.35
N ILE A 20 -8.36 9.04 14.54
CA ILE A 20 -7.21 8.78 13.66
C ILE A 20 -6.18 7.99 14.46
N THR A 21 -5.92 6.76 14.03
CA THR A 21 -4.80 5.92 14.51
C THR A 21 -3.86 5.69 13.34
N HIS A 22 -2.73 6.39 13.31
CA HIS A 22 -1.84 6.32 12.15
C HIS A 22 -1.16 4.95 12.00
N PRO A 23 -0.89 4.50 10.76
CA PRO A 23 -0.21 3.24 10.50
C PRO A 23 1.17 3.15 11.17
N THR A 24 1.39 2.09 11.95
CA THR A 24 2.69 1.86 12.59
C THR A 24 3.75 1.54 11.54
N GLY A 25 4.91 2.21 11.60
CA GLY A 25 6.04 1.94 10.68
C GLY A 25 5.94 2.60 9.29
N TRP A 26 4.89 3.38 9.03
CA TRP A 26 4.75 4.14 7.79
C TRP A 26 4.86 5.64 8.04
N ASN A 27 5.45 6.35 7.08
CA ASN A 27 5.25 7.80 6.99
C ASN A 27 3.89 8.06 6.35
N TYR A 28 3.31 9.24 6.59
CA TYR A 28 1.99 9.58 6.08
C TYR A 28 1.81 11.07 5.84
N ASN A 29 0.83 11.40 5.00
CA ASN A 29 0.29 12.74 4.81
C ASN A 29 -1.24 12.67 4.78
N GLY A 30 -1.88 13.54 5.56
CA GLY A 30 -3.33 13.55 5.76
C GLY A 30 -3.80 12.56 6.82
N THR A 31 -5.00 12.03 6.63
CA THR A 31 -5.79 11.31 7.65
C THR A 31 -5.75 9.79 7.53
N VAL A 32 -4.64 9.23 7.02
CA VAL A 32 -4.49 7.77 6.89
C VAL A 32 -4.58 7.11 8.27
N THR A 33 -5.44 6.11 8.37
CA THR A 33 -5.79 5.41 9.60
C THR A 33 -5.62 3.91 9.43
N GLN A 34 -5.05 3.24 10.43
CA GLN A 34 -5.08 1.79 10.59
C GLN A 34 -6.33 1.44 11.42
N ILE A 35 -7.39 0.98 10.76
CA ILE A 35 -8.73 0.77 11.35
C ILE A 35 -9.08 -0.71 11.43
N SER A 36 -9.87 -1.11 12.43
CA SER A 36 -10.27 -2.50 12.61
C SER A 36 -11.31 -2.96 11.58
N TYR A 37 -11.18 -4.19 11.07
CA TYR A 37 -12.26 -4.87 10.35
C TYR A 37 -13.53 -5.12 11.19
N ASN A 38 -13.44 -4.97 12.51
CA ASN A 38 -14.58 -5.11 13.43
C ASN A 38 -15.22 -3.75 13.80
N ASN A 39 -14.94 -2.69 13.03
CA ASN A 39 -15.53 -1.37 13.23
C ASN A 39 -16.60 -1.07 12.16
N PRO A 40 -17.85 -1.54 12.34
CA PRO A 40 -18.91 -1.39 11.33
C PRO A 40 -19.45 0.05 11.21
N THR A 41 -19.11 0.93 12.16
CA THR A 41 -19.64 2.31 12.21
C THR A 41 -18.81 3.27 11.39
N TYR A 42 -17.47 3.12 11.45
CA TYR A 42 -16.53 4.07 10.86
C TYR A 42 -15.64 3.44 9.78
N GLY A 43 -15.64 2.11 9.66
CA GLY A 43 -14.87 1.38 8.66
C GLY A 43 -15.69 0.99 7.44
N ASP A 44 -15.07 1.12 6.27
CA ASP A 44 -15.61 0.68 4.98
C ASP A 44 -15.59 -0.83 4.74
N LEU A 45 -14.77 -1.56 5.51
CA LEU A 45 -14.52 -2.99 5.32
C LEU A 45 -14.70 -3.77 6.61
N SER A 46 -15.28 -4.95 6.45
CA SER A 46 -15.55 -5.94 7.48
C SER A 46 -14.80 -7.25 7.23
N LEU A 47 -14.81 -8.16 8.21
CA LEU A 47 -14.25 -9.50 8.03
C LEU A 47 -14.97 -10.33 6.96
N SER A 48 -16.25 -10.04 6.67
CA SER A 48 -17.04 -10.74 5.64
C SER A 48 -16.79 -10.22 4.22
N ASP A 49 -16.20 -9.04 4.07
CA ASP A 49 -15.98 -8.47 2.74
C ASP A 49 -14.86 -9.21 1.99
N PRO A 50 -14.96 -9.35 0.65
CA PRO A 50 -13.90 -9.95 -0.16
C PRO A 50 -12.56 -9.22 0.04
N GLY A 51 -11.48 -10.00 0.19
CA GLY A 51 -10.17 -9.49 0.54
C GLY A 51 -9.19 -10.61 0.90
N PRO A 52 -8.05 -10.29 1.52
CA PRO A 52 -7.06 -11.31 1.90
C PRO A 52 -7.67 -12.36 2.82
N SER A 53 -7.43 -13.64 2.51
CA SER A 53 -7.92 -14.76 3.34
C SER A 53 -7.18 -14.85 4.68
N ASN A 54 -5.92 -14.40 4.72
CA ASN A 54 -5.07 -14.34 5.89
C ASN A 54 -5.01 -12.91 6.48
N ARG A 55 -6.11 -12.17 6.47
CA ARG A 55 -6.15 -10.79 6.99
C ARG A 55 -5.91 -10.75 8.50
N GLY A 56 -5.22 -9.72 8.95
CA GLY A 56 -5.08 -9.39 10.36
C GLY A 56 -6.33 -8.72 10.94
N GLN A 57 -6.15 -8.01 12.05
CA GLN A 57 -7.25 -7.30 12.73
C GLN A 57 -7.57 -5.95 12.10
N CYS A 58 -6.58 -5.30 11.48
CA CYS A 58 -6.71 -3.97 10.90
C CYS A 58 -6.47 -3.95 9.39
N TYR A 59 -6.85 -2.84 8.76
CA TYR A 59 -6.47 -2.46 7.41
C TYR A 59 -6.19 -0.94 7.34
N PHE A 60 -5.65 -0.48 6.22
CA PHE A 60 -5.37 0.95 6.00
C PHE A 60 -6.52 1.65 5.30
N PHE A 61 -6.89 2.81 5.82
CA PHE A 61 -8.08 3.56 5.43
C PHE A 61 -7.74 5.04 5.28
N GLY A 62 -8.15 5.63 4.16
CA GLY A 62 -7.82 7.02 3.80
C GLY A 62 -8.68 8.10 4.46
N GLN A 63 -9.81 7.73 5.09
CA GLN A 63 -10.89 8.62 5.54
C GLN A 63 -11.48 9.52 4.43
N ILE A 64 -12.43 10.38 4.81
CA ILE A 64 -13.14 11.33 3.93
C ILE A 64 -12.24 12.55 3.67
N SER A 65 -11.15 12.35 2.93
CA SER A 65 -10.23 13.40 2.52
C SER A 65 -9.92 13.24 1.03
N SER A 66 -9.86 14.35 0.29
CA SER A 66 -9.74 14.32 -1.17
C SER A 66 -8.52 13.54 -1.68
N THR A 67 -7.42 13.48 -0.91
CA THR A 67 -6.30 12.56 -1.15
C THR A 67 -5.44 12.45 0.11
N THR A 68 -5.13 11.22 0.53
CA THR A 68 -4.17 10.94 1.60
C THR A 68 -3.14 9.91 1.14
N THR A 69 -1.94 9.94 1.72
CA THR A 69 -0.86 9.03 1.34
C THR A 69 -0.14 8.45 2.55
N MET A 70 0.40 7.26 2.37
CA MET A 70 1.39 6.67 3.26
C MET A 70 2.54 6.06 2.46
N TRP A 71 3.75 6.07 3.00
CA TRP A 71 4.91 5.51 2.31
C TRP A 71 5.97 4.94 3.25
N GLN A 72 6.74 4.00 2.69
CA GLN A 72 7.97 3.48 3.28
C GLN A 72 9.13 3.67 2.31
N THR A 73 10.26 4.09 2.87
CA THR A 73 11.53 4.18 2.16
C THR A 73 12.40 3.01 2.59
N ILE A 74 12.72 2.15 1.64
CA ILE A 74 13.47 0.92 1.85
C ILE A 74 14.89 1.13 1.33
N ASN A 75 15.87 1.00 2.22
CA ASN A 75 17.27 0.98 1.82
C ASN A 75 17.62 -0.41 1.26
N LEU A 76 17.89 -0.51 -0.04
CA LEU A 76 18.22 -1.79 -0.68
C LEU A 76 19.63 -2.26 -0.31
N MET A 77 20.52 -1.34 0.08
CA MET A 77 21.93 -1.61 0.36
C MET A 77 22.14 -2.48 1.61
N THR A 78 21.16 -2.51 2.50
CA THR A 78 21.18 -3.36 3.70
C THR A 78 20.61 -4.75 3.43
N THR A 79 20.02 -4.97 2.26
CA THR A 79 19.23 -6.17 1.94
C THR A 79 19.84 -6.98 0.80
N VAL A 80 20.38 -6.32 -0.22
CA VAL A 80 20.89 -6.94 -1.44
C VAL A 80 22.25 -6.35 -1.78
N LEU A 81 23.17 -7.21 -2.26
CA LEU A 81 24.47 -6.73 -2.73
C LEU A 81 24.30 -5.78 -3.93
N PRO A 82 24.92 -4.59 -3.92
CA PRO A 82 24.72 -3.59 -4.97
C PRO A 82 25.10 -4.11 -6.35
N THR A 83 26.16 -4.91 -6.44
CA THR A 83 26.63 -5.52 -7.69
C THR A 83 25.61 -6.44 -8.35
N LEU A 84 24.71 -7.07 -7.57
CA LEU A 84 23.61 -7.88 -8.13
C LEU A 84 22.51 -7.01 -8.73
N ILE A 85 22.21 -5.87 -8.09
CA ILE A 85 21.28 -4.86 -8.62
C ILE A 85 21.87 -4.24 -9.90
N ASP A 86 23.15 -3.85 -9.86
CA ASP A 86 23.83 -3.18 -10.97
C ASP A 86 23.96 -4.09 -12.20
N SER A 87 24.08 -5.41 -11.97
CA SER A 87 24.04 -6.43 -13.03
C SER A 87 22.62 -6.88 -13.43
N GLN A 88 21.57 -6.25 -12.87
CA GLN A 88 20.16 -6.52 -13.17
C GLN A 88 19.73 -7.99 -12.97
N THR A 89 20.36 -8.66 -12.01
CA THR A 89 20.03 -10.06 -11.64
C THR A 89 18.96 -10.16 -10.56
N VAL A 90 18.56 -9.03 -9.98
CA VAL A 90 17.58 -8.94 -8.89
C VAL A 90 16.20 -8.61 -9.47
N PHE A 91 15.20 -9.38 -9.05
CA PHE A 91 13.80 -9.22 -9.44
C PHE A 91 12.95 -8.82 -8.24
N PHE A 92 11.90 -8.03 -8.50
CA PHE A 92 10.89 -7.69 -7.51
C PHE A 92 9.56 -8.37 -7.83
N ASN A 93 8.79 -8.63 -6.78
CA ASN A 93 7.36 -8.87 -6.84
C ASN A 93 6.70 -7.83 -5.93
N PHE A 94 5.84 -7.00 -6.51
CA PHE A 94 5.13 -5.93 -5.84
C PHE A 94 3.64 -6.22 -5.89
N SER A 95 3.01 -6.41 -4.74
CA SER A 95 1.60 -6.74 -4.67
C SER A 95 0.92 -6.10 -3.47
N ALA A 96 -0.39 -5.93 -3.59
CA ALA A 96 -1.23 -5.42 -2.52
C ALA A 96 -2.67 -5.92 -2.69
N TRP A 97 -3.39 -5.96 -1.58
CA TRP A 97 -4.84 -6.01 -1.56
C TRP A 97 -5.35 -4.57 -1.43
N ILE A 98 -5.95 -4.03 -2.49
CA ILE A 98 -6.38 -2.63 -2.58
C ILE A 98 -7.80 -2.54 -3.12
N GLY A 99 -8.53 -1.49 -2.74
CA GLY A 99 -9.94 -1.33 -3.10
C GLY A 99 -10.57 -0.12 -2.43
N GLY A 100 -11.86 -0.22 -2.15
CA GLY A 100 -12.65 0.85 -1.55
C GLY A 100 -14.07 0.41 -1.22
N TRP A 101 -14.95 1.38 -1.03
CA TRP A 101 -16.24 1.18 -0.38
C TRP A 101 -17.42 1.11 -1.37
N SER A 102 -18.32 0.15 -1.15
CA SER A 102 -19.65 0.11 -1.75
C SER A 102 -19.62 0.36 -3.27
N THR A 103 -20.54 1.16 -3.80
CA THR A 103 -20.60 1.55 -5.22
C THR A 103 -19.76 2.79 -5.53
N GLN A 104 -19.03 3.36 -4.57
CA GLN A 104 -18.24 4.56 -4.76
C GLN A 104 -16.91 4.26 -5.44
N ASN A 105 -16.40 5.21 -6.23
CA ASN A 105 -15.08 5.08 -6.85
C ASN A 105 -13.92 5.37 -5.89
N ASP A 106 -14.21 5.44 -4.59
CA ASP A 106 -13.21 5.41 -3.53
C ASP A 106 -12.24 4.25 -3.76
N ASN A 107 -10.95 4.57 -3.73
CA ASN A 107 -9.93 3.66 -4.18
C ASN A 107 -8.60 3.86 -3.46
N ALA A 108 -7.79 2.80 -3.50
CA ALA A 108 -6.37 2.85 -3.23
C ALA A 108 -5.56 2.46 -4.47
N GLN A 109 -4.39 3.07 -4.61
CA GLN A 109 -3.37 2.73 -5.60
C GLN A 109 -2.02 2.63 -4.88
N ALA A 110 -1.20 1.64 -5.23
CA ALA A 110 0.15 1.53 -4.72
C ALA A 110 1.18 1.69 -5.85
N SER A 111 2.30 2.34 -5.53
CA SER A 111 3.39 2.61 -6.46
C SER A 111 4.74 2.26 -5.85
N LEU A 112 5.67 1.84 -6.70
CA LEU A 112 7.04 1.48 -6.38
C LEU A 112 7.98 2.27 -7.28
N THR A 113 8.81 3.12 -6.68
CA THR A 113 9.80 3.94 -7.37
C THR A 113 11.18 3.67 -6.83
N TYR A 114 12.17 3.55 -7.72
CA TYR A 114 13.57 3.36 -7.34
C TYR A 114 14.36 4.66 -7.45
N LYS A 115 15.29 4.86 -6.52
CA LYS A 115 16.23 5.98 -6.49
C LYS A 115 17.67 5.46 -6.43
N ASP A 116 18.57 6.15 -7.11
CA ASP A 116 20.01 5.92 -7.02
C ASP A 116 20.64 6.56 -5.77
N GLN A 117 21.96 6.49 -5.65
CA GLN A 117 22.72 7.10 -4.54
C GLN A 117 22.63 8.63 -4.46
N LEU A 118 22.26 9.29 -5.57
CA LEU A 118 22.10 10.74 -5.68
C LEU A 118 20.62 11.16 -5.51
N ASN A 119 19.76 10.24 -5.07
CA ASN A 119 18.31 10.41 -4.96
C ASN A 119 17.60 10.72 -6.30
N GLN A 120 18.24 10.43 -7.43
CA GLN A 120 17.62 10.52 -8.75
C GLN A 120 16.80 9.26 -9.03
N GLN A 121 15.66 9.43 -9.72
CA GLN A 121 14.86 8.29 -10.11
C GLN A 121 15.57 7.47 -11.17
N VAL A 122 15.59 6.15 -10.98
CA VAL A 122 16.09 5.18 -11.95
C VAL A 122 14.97 4.23 -12.35
N GLY A 123 14.87 3.96 -13.66
CA GLY A 123 13.77 3.18 -14.23
C GLY A 123 12.40 3.86 -14.12
N SER A 124 11.37 3.13 -14.55
CA SER A 124 9.97 3.56 -14.49
C SER A 124 9.34 3.22 -13.14
N THR A 125 8.44 4.07 -12.66
CA THR A 125 7.58 3.75 -11.53
C THR A 125 6.65 2.60 -11.89
N THR A 126 6.60 1.57 -11.04
CA THR A 126 5.65 0.47 -11.17
C THR A 126 4.41 0.80 -10.34
N THR A 127 3.22 0.63 -10.90
CA THR A 127 1.95 0.97 -10.24
C THR A 127 0.99 -0.20 -10.29
N ILE A 128 0.29 -0.46 -9.18
CA ILE A 128 -0.82 -1.39 -9.07
C ILE A 128 -2.07 -0.64 -8.58
N GLY A 129 -3.18 -0.83 -9.29
CA GLY A 129 -4.40 -0.03 -9.10
C GLY A 129 -4.42 1.27 -9.91
N PRO A 130 -5.41 2.15 -9.69
CA PRO A 130 -6.42 2.08 -8.64
C PRO A 130 -7.36 0.89 -8.83
N VAL A 131 -8.03 0.48 -7.75
CA VAL A 131 -9.16 -0.46 -7.83
C VAL A 131 -10.44 0.33 -7.63
N LEU A 132 -11.21 0.47 -8.70
CA LEU A 132 -12.45 1.26 -8.74
C LEU A 132 -13.70 0.42 -8.41
N ALA A 133 -14.86 1.06 -8.29
CA ALA A 133 -16.13 0.38 -8.04
C ALA A 133 -16.44 -0.70 -9.09
N SER A 134 -16.13 -0.42 -10.36
CA SER A 134 -16.33 -1.34 -11.48
C SER A 134 -15.49 -2.61 -11.35
N ASP A 135 -14.26 -2.49 -10.86
CA ASP A 135 -13.37 -3.65 -10.64
C ASP A 135 -13.90 -4.57 -9.55
N ARG A 136 -14.52 -3.98 -8.53
CA ARG A 136 -15.07 -4.66 -7.35
C ARG A 136 -16.49 -5.20 -7.56
N GLY A 137 -17.13 -4.92 -8.70
CA GLY A 137 -18.54 -5.27 -8.92
C GLY A 137 -19.51 -4.48 -8.02
N GLY A 138 -19.13 -3.28 -7.58
CA GLY A 138 -19.99 -2.40 -6.78
C GLY A 138 -20.15 -2.78 -5.30
N VAL A 139 -19.28 -3.63 -4.75
CA VAL A 139 -19.30 -4.02 -3.33
C VAL A 139 -17.98 -3.72 -2.63
N SER A 140 -18.03 -3.34 -1.35
CA SER A 140 -16.83 -3.14 -0.53
C SER A 140 -15.92 -4.36 -0.63
N SER A 141 -14.68 -4.16 -1.08
CA SER A 141 -13.72 -5.25 -1.20
C SER A 141 -12.31 -4.74 -1.42
N LEU A 142 -11.35 -5.58 -1.07
CA LEU A 142 -9.96 -5.44 -1.51
C LEU A 142 -9.69 -6.50 -2.57
N LEU A 143 -9.12 -6.09 -3.70
CA LEU A 143 -8.71 -6.99 -4.76
C LEU A 143 -7.20 -7.11 -4.80
N PHE A 144 -6.71 -8.34 -4.97
CA PHE A 144 -5.30 -8.57 -5.18
C PHE A 144 -4.86 -7.96 -6.51
N ARG A 145 -3.80 -7.16 -6.45
CA ARG A 145 -3.09 -6.63 -7.62
C ARG A 145 -1.61 -6.90 -7.42
N GLN A 146 -0.93 -7.23 -8.52
CA GLN A 146 0.49 -7.49 -8.50
C GLN A 146 1.17 -7.03 -9.79
N ALA A 147 2.43 -6.71 -9.66
CA ALA A 147 3.37 -6.47 -10.74
C ALA A 147 4.71 -7.11 -10.37
N GLN A 148 5.46 -7.51 -11.38
CA GLN A 148 6.79 -8.07 -11.20
C GLN A 148 7.72 -7.52 -12.28
N GLY A 149 9.01 -7.49 -11.98
CA GLY A 149 9.99 -6.97 -12.90
C GLY A 149 11.41 -7.08 -12.36
N GLN A 150 12.36 -6.58 -13.13
CA GLN A 150 13.73 -6.42 -12.66
C GLN A 150 13.87 -5.13 -11.87
N VAL A 151 14.68 -5.17 -10.83
CA VAL A 151 15.12 -3.94 -10.15
C VAL A 151 16.04 -3.19 -11.11
N PRO A 152 15.80 -1.88 -11.38
CA PRO A 152 16.67 -1.09 -12.25
C PRO A 152 18.12 -1.10 -11.76
N SER A 153 19.08 -1.07 -12.70
CA SER A 153 20.48 -0.84 -12.34
C SER A 153 20.63 0.47 -11.56
N ASP A 154 21.66 0.54 -10.72
CA ASP A 154 21.97 1.69 -9.87
C ASP A 154 20.94 1.98 -8.77
N ALA A 155 19.86 1.22 -8.64
CA ALA A 155 18.91 1.39 -7.55
C ALA A 155 19.59 1.15 -6.19
N ARG A 156 19.37 2.08 -5.26
CA ARG A 156 19.89 2.04 -3.88
C ARG A 156 18.76 2.13 -2.86
N THR A 157 17.67 2.79 -3.24
CA THR A 157 16.49 2.99 -2.42
C THR A 157 15.25 2.63 -3.23
N ALA A 158 14.29 1.98 -2.57
CA ALA A 158 12.95 1.76 -3.08
C ALA A 158 11.94 2.54 -2.23
N ILE A 159 11.02 3.25 -2.88
CA ILE A 159 9.94 3.97 -2.22
C ILE A 159 8.64 3.29 -2.59
N VAL A 160 7.95 2.75 -1.59
CA VAL A 160 6.59 2.23 -1.71
C VAL A 160 5.64 3.30 -1.21
N LEU A 161 4.75 3.78 -2.07
CA LEU A 161 3.72 4.77 -1.72
C LEU A 161 2.34 4.19 -2.01
N VAL A 162 1.44 4.33 -1.04
CA VAL A 162 0.02 4.07 -1.19
C VAL A 162 -0.72 5.40 -1.16
N LYS A 163 -1.55 5.64 -2.18
CA LYS A 163 -2.46 6.77 -2.26
C LYS A 163 -3.88 6.27 -2.07
N PHE A 164 -4.62 6.96 -1.22
CA PHE A 164 -6.06 6.80 -1.04
C PHE A 164 -6.76 8.00 -1.67
N THR A 165 -7.84 7.75 -2.39
CA THR A 165 -8.66 8.78 -3.02
C THR A 165 -10.11 8.57 -2.60
N CYS A 166 -10.69 9.58 -1.95
CA CYS A 166 -12.13 9.70 -1.74
C CYS A 166 -12.71 10.50 -2.92
N VAL A 167 -13.70 9.94 -3.60
CA VAL A 167 -14.40 10.56 -4.74
C VAL A 167 -15.90 10.53 -4.49
N ASP A 168 -16.41 11.63 -3.95
CA ASP A 168 -17.85 11.90 -3.84
C ASP A 168 -18.48 12.19 -5.22
#